data_AF-A0A1Y2KY65-F1
#
_entry.id   AF-A0A1Y2KY65-F1
#
_cell.length_a   1.000
_cell.length_b   1.000
_cell.length_c   1.000
_cell.angle_alpha   90.00
_cell.angle_beta   90.00
_cell.angle_gamma   90.00
#
_symmetry.space_group_name_H-M   'P 1'
#
loop_
_entity.id
_entity.type
_entity.pdbx_description
1 polymer ?
#
loop_
_entity_poly.entity_id
_entity_poly.type
_entity_poly.pdbx_seq_one_letter_code
_entity_poly.pdbx_strand_id
1 'polypeptide(L)'
;MKLRNKSRSRDVQPQRPALSAFVGASSLYNNALRTTSPMTMMVLAITRVRQHLRQAGKHRAEGQFDEETRERSIVLGKLRGLRAVVAPTDAPELSRDLMAFYTRMLRVLTRAGRDVPQETRYSYVDRHLEAMARQWNQVALGNSETANPSQLPEKSRFNQVL
;
A
#
# COMPACT_ATOMS: atom_id res chain seq x y z
N MET A 1 20.02 -57.94 -33.33
CA MET A 1 18.90 -57.04 -33.67
C MET A 1 18.35 -56.43 -32.37
N LYS A 2 18.31 -55.10 -32.29
CA LYS A 2 17.85 -54.33 -31.12
C LYS A 2 16.32 -54.26 -31.10
N LEU A 3 15.67 -54.47 -29.96
CA LEU A 3 14.34 -53.93 -29.69
C LEU A 3 14.34 -53.22 -28.34
N ARG A 4 13.91 -51.97 -28.42
CA ARG A 4 14.09 -50.88 -27.48
C ARG A 4 12.76 -50.65 -26.79
N ASN A 5 12.60 -51.08 -25.54
CA ASN A 5 11.44 -50.70 -24.73
C ASN A 5 11.74 -49.40 -23.98
N LYS A 6 11.34 -48.28 -24.57
CA LYS A 6 11.28 -46.97 -23.92
C LYS A 6 9.82 -46.65 -23.66
N SER A 7 9.30 -47.14 -22.54
CA SER A 7 7.92 -46.89 -22.12
C SER A 7 7.85 -45.74 -21.13
N ARG A 8 7.53 -44.57 -21.68
CA ARG A 8 6.56 -43.59 -21.15
C ARG A 8 6.83 -43.05 -19.73
N SER A 9 7.65 -42.01 -19.66
CA SER A 9 7.60 -41.03 -18.56
C SER A 9 6.18 -40.45 -18.49
N ARG A 10 5.52 -40.58 -17.34
CA ARG A 10 4.28 -39.85 -17.05
C ARG A 10 4.62 -38.37 -16.95
N ASP A 11 4.11 -37.56 -17.87
CA ASP A 11 4.08 -36.12 -17.74
C ASP A 11 3.31 -35.76 -16.46
N VAL A 12 4.05 -35.28 -15.46
CA VAL A 12 3.46 -34.66 -14.26
C VAL A 12 2.95 -33.29 -14.70
N GLN A 13 1.67 -33.24 -15.07
CA GLN A 13 0.97 -31.97 -15.27
C GLN A 13 1.06 -31.16 -13.95
N PRO A 14 1.53 -29.91 -13.99
CA PRO A 14 1.51 -29.07 -12.80
C PRO A 14 0.05 -28.85 -12.40
N GLN A 15 -0.32 -29.35 -11.20
CA GLN A 15 -1.62 -29.11 -10.60
C GLN A 15 -1.85 -27.60 -10.52
N ARG A 16 -2.68 -27.06 -11.42
CA ARG A 16 -3.21 -25.71 -11.28
C ARG A 16 -3.97 -25.67 -9.94
N PRO A 17 -3.71 -24.71 -9.05
CA PRO A 17 -4.47 -24.61 -7.82
C PRO A 17 -5.96 -24.51 -8.17
N ALA A 18 -6.75 -25.42 -7.62
CA ALA A 18 -8.16 -25.56 -7.94
C ALA A 18 -8.90 -24.26 -7.63
N LEU A 19 -9.76 -23.82 -8.54
CA LEU A 19 -10.62 -22.64 -8.38
C LEU A 19 -11.37 -22.62 -7.03
N SER A 20 -11.67 -23.79 -6.46
CA SER A 20 -12.26 -23.97 -5.13
C SER A 20 -11.40 -23.42 -3.98
N ALA A 21 -10.08 -23.56 -4.04
CA ALA A 21 -9.16 -22.99 -3.06
C ALA A 21 -9.15 -21.45 -3.12
N PHE A 22 -9.29 -20.89 -4.32
CA PHE A 22 -9.39 -19.45 -4.53
C PHE A 22 -10.73 -18.88 -4.02
N VAL A 23 -11.84 -19.58 -4.26
CA VAL A 23 -13.17 -19.22 -3.76
C VAL A 23 -13.24 -19.29 -2.23
N GLY A 24 -12.65 -20.32 -1.62
CA GLY A 24 -12.53 -20.44 -0.17
C GLY A 24 -11.64 -19.36 0.46
N ALA A 25 -10.50 -19.04 -0.16
CA ALA A 25 -9.64 -17.95 0.30
C ALA A 25 -10.32 -16.57 0.16
N SER A 26 -11.08 -16.36 -0.91
CA SER A 26 -11.83 -15.11 -1.15
C SER A 26 -12.97 -14.93 -0.15
N SER A 27 -13.71 -16.00 0.19
CA SER A 27 -14.79 -15.94 1.18
C SER A 27 -14.28 -15.68 2.60
N LEU A 28 -13.18 -16.34 3.00
CA LEU A 28 -12.50 -16.08 4.28
C LEU A 28 -11.96 -14.66 4.34
N TYR A 29 -11.37 -14.17 3.24
CA TYR A 29 -10.89 -12.80 3.13
C TYR A 29 -12.04 -11.77 3.25
N ASN A 30 -13.16 -11.99 2.56
CA ASN A 30 -14.33 -11.11 2.63
C ASN A 30 -15.02 -11.15 4.00
N ASN A 31 -15.07 -12.31 4.66
CA ASN A 31 -15.58 -12.41 6.03
C ASN A 31 -14.65 -11.74 7.03
N ALA A 32 -13.33 -11.88 6.87
CA ALA A 32 -12.37 -11.15 7.69
C ALA A 32 -12.56 -9.63 7.53
N LEU A 33 -12.77 -9.13 6.30
CA LEU A 33 -13.09 -7.71 6.09
C LEU A 33 -14.37 -7.26 6.80
N ARG A 34 -15.41 -8.11 6.86
CA ARG A 34 -16.67 -7.79 7.55
C ARG A 34 -16.55 -7.68 9.07
N THR A 35 -15.61 -8.41 9.67
CA THR A 35 -15.38 -8.38 11.12
C THR A 35 -14.23 -7.48 11.54
N THR A 36 -13.53 -6.89 10.57
CA THR A 36 -12.39 -6.00 10.80
C THR A 36 -12.88 -4.60 11.11
N SER A 37 -12.37 -4.00 12.19
CA SER A 37 -12.70 -2.61 12.53
C SER A 37 -12.34 -1.65 11.39
N PRO A 38 -13.06 -0.53 11.19
CA PRO A 38 -12.69 0.47 10.18
C PRO A 38 -11.25 0.95 10.28
N MET A 39 -10.72 1.06 11.50
CA MET A 39 -9.34 1.45 11.77
C MET A 39 -8.35 0.40 11.27
N THR A 40 -8.61 -0.87 11.57
CA THR A 40 -7.79 -1.99 11.08
C THR A 40 -7.90 -2.12 9.55
N MET A 41 -9.07 -1.85 8.95
CA MET A 41 -9.22 -1.79 7.50
C MET A 41 -8.36 -0.69 6.87
N MET A 42 -8.26 0.48 7.51
CA MET A 42 -7.35 1.54 7.06
C MET A 42 -5.89 1.11 7.11
N VAL A 43 -5.44 0.48 8.21
CA VAL A 43 -4.07 -0.06 8.33
C VAL A 43 -3.78 -1.08 7.23
N LEU A 44 -4.72 -2.00 6.96
CA LEU A 44 -4.59 -3.01 5.89
C LEU A 44 -4.55 -2.36 4.50
N ALA A 45 -5.41 -1.38 4.25
CA ALA A 45 -5.44 -0.65 2.98
C ALA A 45 -4.09 0.04 2.72
N ILE A 46 -3.57 0.76 3.71
CA ILE A 46 -2.26 1.42 3.63
C ILE A 46 -1.15 0.38 3.43
N THR A 47 -1.15 -0.72 4.18
CA THR A 47 -0.15 -1.80 4.06
C THR A 47 -0.09 -2.39 2.65
N ARG A 48 -1.24 -2.51 1.97
CA ARG A 48 -1.26 -2.96 0.58
C ARG A 48 -0.70 -1.94 -0.40
N VAL A 49 -0.99 -0.65 -0.22
CA VAL A 49 -0.36 0.39 -1.03
C VAL A 49 1.16 0.30 -0.92
N ARG A 50 1.67 0.09 0.29
CA ARG A 50 3.10 -0.08 0.58
C ARG A 50 3.71 -1.28 -0.13
N GLN A 51 3.02 -2.41 -0.18
CA GLN A 51 3.48 -3.58 -0.93
C GLN A 51 3.68 -3.25 -2.42
N HIS A 52 2.70 -2.61 -3.05
CA HIS A 52 2.82 -2.20 -4.46
C HIS A 52 3.92 -1.14 -4.68
N LEU A 53 4.14 -0.22 -3.73
CA LEU A 53 5.25 0.74 -3.79
C LEU A 53 6.62 0.05 -3.80
N ARG A 54 6.80 -0.98 -2.97
CA ARG A 54 8.05 -1.75 -2.92
C ARG A 54 8.28 -2.55 -4.20
N GLN A 55 7.22 -3.12 -4.79
CA GLN A 55 7.32 -3.79 -6.09
C GLN A 55 7.64 -2.81 -7.21
N ALA A 56 6.98 -1.64 -7.27
CA ALA A 56 7.32 -0.60 -8.23
C ALA A 56 8.79 -0.16 -8.11
N GLY A 57 9.29 0.02 -6.89
CA GLY A 57 10.70 0.33 -6.63
C GLY A 57 11.65 -0.76 -7.08
N LYS A 58 11.30 -2.03 -6.86
CA LYS A 58 12.06 -3.20 -7.32
C LYS A 58 12.12 -3.27 -8.85
N HIS A 59 10.97 -3.21 -9.53
CA HIS A 59 10.90 -3.25 -10.99
C HIS A 59 11.69 -2.11 -11.63
N ARG A 60 11.66 -0.91 -11.05
CA ARG A 60 12.48 0.21 -11.50
C ARG A 60 13.97 -0.07 -11.39
N ALA A 61 14.43 -0.61 -10.27
CA ALA A 61 15.84 -0.96 -10.06
C ALA A 61 16.32 -2.04 -11.03
N GLU A 62 15.41 -2.93 -11.45
CA GLU A 62 15.66 -4.00 -12.42
C GLU A 62 15.43 -3.57 -13.89
N GLY A 63 15.06 -2.32 -14.15
CA GLY A 63 14.79 -1.80 -15.50
C GLY A 63 13.48 -2.30 -16.14
N GLN A 64 12.60 -2.93 -15.37
CA GLN A 64 11.29 -3.43 -15.81
C GLN A 64 10.24 -2.31 -15.76
N PHE A 65 10.29 -1.41 -16.74
CA PHE A 65 9.49 -0.17 -16.72
C PHE A 65 7.98 -0.37 -16.94
N ASP A 66 7.57 -1.44 -17.63
CA ASP A 66 6.15 -1.76 -17.85
C ASP A 66 5.50 -2.23 -16.54
N GLU A 67 6.19 -3.09 -15.81
CA GLU A 67 5.81 -3.59 -14.50
C GLU A 67 5.86 -2.48 -13.45
N GLU A 68 6.88 -1.61 -13.47
CA GLU A 68 6.90 -0.38 -12.67
C GLU A 68 5.64 0.46 -12.93
N THR A 69 5.29 0.67 -14.20
CA THR A 69 4.14 1.48 -14.59
C THR A 69 2.83 0.87 -14.11
N ARG A 70 2.69 -0.46 -14.23
CA ARG A 70 1.54 -1.21 -13.72
C ARG A 70 1.39 -1.06 -12.21
N GLU A 71 2.44 -1.35 -11.46
CA GLU A 71 2.42 -1.23 -9.99
C GLU A 71 2.14 0.21 -9.53
N ARG A 72 2.77 1.18 -10.19
CA ARG A 72 2.51 2.61 -9.94
C ARG A 72 1.05 2.97 -10.18
N SER A 73 0.43 2.47 -11.25
CA SER A 73 -0.99 2.76 -11.54
C SER A 73 -1.93 2.26 -10.43
N ILE A 74 -1.62 1.08 -9.87
CA ILE A 74 -2.35 0.49 -8.75
C ILE A 74 -2.21 1.34 -7.49
N VAL A 75 -0.98 1.77 -7.17
CA VAL A 75 -0.71 2.68 -6.06
C VAL A 75 -1.52 3.97 -6.19
N LEU A 76 -1.50 4.60 -7.36
CA LEU A 76 -2.25 5.84 -7.62
C LEU A 76 -3.76 5.64 -7.45
N GLY A 77 -4.31 4.54 -7.95
CA GLY A 77 -5.72 4.19 -7.76
C GLY A 77 -6.09 4.05 -6.28
N LYS A 78 -5.31 3.29 -5.52
CA LYS A 78 -5.55 3.07 -4.08
C LYS A 78 -5.41 4.35 -3.26
N LEU A 79 -4.41 5.19 -3.54
CA LEU A 79 -4.24 6.48 -2.86
C LEU A 79 -5.41 7.45 -3.14
N ARG A 80 -5.94 7.46 -4.37
CA ARG A 80 -7.16 8.23 -4.67
C ARG A 80 -8.37 7.70 -3.88
N GLY A 81 -8.51 6.37 -3.76
CA GLY A 81 -9.54 5.75 -2.94
C GLY A 81 -9.44 6.14 -1.46
N LEU A 82 -8.23 6.06 -0.88
CA LEU A 82 -7.98 6.48 0.51
C LEU A 82 -8.29 7.96 0.75
N ARG A 83 -8.02 8.82 -0.23
CA ARG A 83 -8.38 10.23 -0.15
C ARG A 83 -9.89 10.47 -0.23
N ALA A 84 -10.61 9.65 -0.99
CA ALA A 84 -12.05 9.82 -1.23
C ALA A 84 -12.92 9.41 -0.03
N VAL A 85 -12.41 8.54 0.86
CA VAL A 85 -13.14 8.08 2.05
C VAL A 85 -12.95 8.99 3.27
N VAL A 86 -12.29 10.12 3.10
CA VAL A 86 -12.14 11.14 4.15
C VAL A 86 -13.46 11.92 4.27
N ALA A 87 -13.99 12.06 5.50
CA ALA A 87 -15.30 12.64 5.79
C ALA A 87 -15.20 14.10 6.30
N PRO A 88 -15.18 15.11 5.41
CA PRO A 88 -14.89 16.50 5.77
C PRO A 88 -15.94 17.16 6.67
N THR A 89 -17.16 16.63 6.73
CA THR A 89 -18.25 17.17 7.56
C THR A 89 -18.11 16.80 9.04
N ASP A 90 -17.66 15.58 9.33
CA ASP A 90 -17.70 15.04 10.69
C ASP A 90 -16.42 15.36 11.49
N ALA A 91 -15.29 15.54 10.80
CA ALA A 91 -14.01 15.90 11.39
C ALA A 91 -13.22 16.78 10.41
N PRO A 92 -13.52 18.09 10.30
CA PRO A 92 -13.01 18.95 9.24
C PRO A 92 -11.49 19.15 9.28
N GLU A 93 -10.89 19.31 10.46
CA GLU A 93 -9.45 19.50 10.62
C GLU A 93 -8.69 18.22 10.24
N LEU A 94 -9.06 17.08 10.83
CA LEU A 94 -8.46 15.78 10.51
C LEU A 94 -8.62 15.45 9.02
N SER A 95 -9.78 15.76 8.45
CA SER A 95 -10.05 15.52 7.04
C SER A 95 -9.17 16.36 6.13
N ARG A 96 -8.99 17.64 6.47
CA ARG A 96 -8.06 18.53 5.74
C ARG A 96 -6.64 17.98 5.74
N ASP A 97 -6.17 17.53 6.89
CA ASP A 97 -4.81 16.99 7.04
C ASP A 97 -4.62 15.68 6.28
N LEU A 98 -5.59 14.76 6.35
CA LEU A 98 -5.55 13.51 5.58
C LEU A 98 -5.62 13.78 4.07
N MET A 99 -6.48 14.70 3.62
CA MET A 99 -6.54 15.10 2.22
C MET A 99 -5.22 15.70 1.73
N ALA A 100 -4.61 16.58 2.52
CA ALA A 100 -3.32 17.19 2.21
C ALA A 100 -2.21 16.13 2.14
N PHE A 101 -2.18 15.20 3.10
CA PHE A 101 -1.24 14.09 3.13
C PHE A 101 -1.32 13.22 1.87
N TYR A 102 -2.50 12.67 1.54
CA TYR A 102 -2.65 11.81 0.37
C TYR A 102 -2.40 12.55 -0.94
N THR A 103 -2.78 13.82 -1.01
CA THR A 103 -2.48 14.67 -2.17
C THR A 103 -0.98 14.88 -2.35
N ARG A 104 -0.22 15.04 -1.26
CA ARG A 104 1.26 15.13 -1.32
C ARG A 104 1.86 13.83 -1.86
N MET A 105 1.43 12.67 -1.35
CA MET A 105 1.91 11.36 -1.82
C MET A 105 1.62 11.15 -3.32
N LEU A 106 0.40 11.50 -3.76
CA LEU A 106 0.04 11.45 -5.18
C LEU A 106 0.91 12.36 -6.04
N ARG A 107 1.21 13.59 -5.58
CA ARG A 107 2.08 14.53 -6.31
C ARG A 107 3.50 13.98 -6.47
N VAL A 108 4.07 13.40 -5.41
CA VAL A 108 5.42 12.79 -5.47
C VAL A 108 5.49 11.70 -6.54
N LEU A 109 4.45 10.87 -6.68
CA LEU A 109 4.44 9.75 -7.64
C LEU A 109 4.10 10.15 -9.08
N THR A 110 3.42 11.27 -9.28
CA THR A 110 2.90 11.68 -10.61
C THR A 110 3.72 12.77 -11.28
N ARG A 111 4.29 13.69 -10.50
CA ARG A 111 5.02 14.83 -11.05
C ARG A 111 6.52 14.56 -10.97
N ALA A 112 7.21 14.91 -12.05
CA ALA A 112 8.67 15.05 -12.03
C ALA A 112 9.06 16.29 -11.20
N GLY A 113 8.86 16.23 -9.88
CA GLY A 113 9.26 17.28 -8.96
C GLY A 113 10.76 17.25 -8.71
N ARG A 114 11.37 18.43 -8.52
CA ARG A 114 12.79 18.57 -8.13
C ARG A 114 13.04 18.11 -6.69
N ASP A 115 12.01 18.10 -5.85
CA ASP A 115 12.15 17.89 -4.40
C ASP A 115 12.45 16.44 -4.02
N VAL A 116 11.97 15.47 -4.79
CA VAL A 116 12.19 14.03 -4.53
C VAL A 116 12.77 13.38 -5.77
N PRO A 117 14.05 12.94 -5.73
CA PRO A 117 14.70 12.23 -6.81
C PRO A 117 13.91 10.99 -7.20
N GLN A 118 13.82 10.73 -8.51
CA GLN A 118 12.99 9.68 -9.08
C GLN A 118 13.30 8.29 -8.48
N GLU A 119 14.56 8.04 -8.17
CA GLU A 119 15.10 6.81 -7.59
C GLU A 119 14.56 6.53 -6.18
N THR A 120 14.15 7.59 -5.47
CA THR A 120 13.75 7.51 -4.05
C THR A 120 12.26 7.78 -3.84
N ARG A 121 11.49 8.08 -4.89
CA ARG A 121 10.07 8.42 -4.76
C ARG A 121 9.23 7.32 -4.11
N TYR A 122 9.45 6.08 -4.50
CA TYR A 122 8.70 4.95 -3.94
C TYR A 122 9.02 4.72 -2.46
N SER A 123 10.31 4.76 -2.10
CA SER A 123 10.74 4.59 -0.71
C SER A 123 10.34 5.78 0.18
N TYR A 124 10.35 7.00 -0.36
CA TYR A 124 9.84 8.19 0.32
C TYR A 124 8.36 8.03 0.68
N VAL A 125 7.51 7.65 -0.28
CA VAL A 125 6.07 7.46 -0.04
C VAL A 125 5.82 6.26 0.90
N ASP A 126 6.56 5.16 0.73
CA ASP A 126 6.44 3.97 1.61
C ASP A 126 6.67 4.31 3.08
N ARG A 127 7.72 5.10 3.38
CA ARG A 127 8.03 5.53 4.77
C ARG A 127 6.94 6.41 5.37
N HIS A 128 6.36 7.32 4.60
CA HIS A 128 5.29 8.19 5.09
C HIS A 128 3.99 7.40 5.35
N LEU A 129 3.67 6.48 4.46
CA LEU A 129 2.54 5.56 4.64
C LEU A 129 2.77 4.61 5.81
N GLU A 130 4.01 4.18 6.07
CA GLU A 130 4.34 3.40 7.27
C GLU A 130 4.04 4.17 8.55
N ALA A 131 4.52 5.41 8.65
CA ALA A 131 4.29 6.25 9.82
C ALA A 131 2.78 6.44 10.07
N MET A 132 2.02 6.70 9.01
CA MET A 132 0.56 6.81 9.10
C MET A 132 -0.10 5.49 9.53
N ALA A 133 0.31 4.35 8.97
CA ALA A 133 -0.22 3.05 9.38
C ALA A 133 0.06 2.76 10.87
N ARG A 134 1.23 3.15 11.39
CA ARG A 134 1.55 3.02 12.82
C ARG A 134 0.63 3.88 13.68
N GLN A 135 0.36 5.13 13.29
CA GLN A 135 -0.57 6.01 14.00
C GLN A 135 -1.99 5.42 14.02
N TRP A 136 -2.52 4.98 12.87
CA TRP A 136 -3.82 4.31 12.83
C TRP A 136 -3.88 3.05 13.69
N ASN A 137 -2.78 2.29 13.74
CA ASN A 137 -2.71 1.08 14.56
C ASN A 137 -2.67 1.40 16.06
N GLN A 138 -2.01 2.48 16.49
CA GLN A 138 -2.04 2.94 17.88
C GLN A 138 -3.46 3.31 18.30
N VAL A 139 -4.17 4.05 17.45
CA VAL A 139 -5.57 4.42 17.72
C VAL A 139 -6.48 3.18 17.73
N ALA A 140 -6.27 2.22 16.82
CA ALA A 140 -7.03 0.98 16.76
C ALA A 140 -6.88 0.12 18.03
N LEU A 141 -5.72 0.16 18.67
CA LEU A 141 -5.42 -0.59 19.89
C LEU A 141 -5.85 0.15 21.17
N GLY A 142 -6.44 1.34 21.07
CA GLY A 142 -6.85 2.14 22.22
C GLY A 142 -5.68 2.75 23.01
N ASN A 143 -4.46 2.66 22.48
CA ASN A 143 -3.27 3.24 23.10
C ASN A 143 -3.29 4.75 22.90
N SER A 144 -4.02 5.40 23.80
CA SER A 144 -4.17 6.85 23.94
C SER A 144 -3.14 7.41 24.92
N GLU A 145 -1.96 6.80 25.03
CA GLU A 145 -0.84 7.47 25.69
C GLU A 145 -0.38 8.58 24.76
N THR A 146 -0.89 9.78 25.05
CA THR A 146 -0.46 11.10 24.58
C THR A 146 0.82 11.05 23.76
N ALA A 147 0.69 10.97 22.44
CA ALA A 147 1.76 11.31 21.53
C ALA A 147 2.05 12.79 21.76
N ASN A 148 3.01 13.06 22.64
CA ASN A 148 3.44 14.39 22.99
C ASN A 148 3.78 15.10 21.67
N PRO A 149 3.10 16.21 21.30
CA PRO A 149 3.32 16.86 20.00
C PRO A 149 4.77 17.36 19.81
N SER A 150 5.55 17.35 20.88
CA SER A 150 6.99 17.65 20.95
C SER A 150 7.90 16.53 20.41
N GLN A 151 7.40 15.34 20.08
CA GLN A 151 8.21 14.23 19.54
C GLN A 151 8.07 14.01 18.04
N LEU A 152 7.29 14.84 17.35
CA LEU A 152 7.30 14.87 15.89
C LEU A 152 8.62 15.52 15.41
N PRO A 153 9.33 14.94 14.42
CA PRO A 153 10.52 15.58 13.87
C PRO A 153 10.19 17.01 13.43
N GLU A 154 11.01 17.98 13.85
CA GLU A 154 10.78 19.44 13.74
C GLU A 154 10.43 19.95 12.33
N LYS A 155 10.59 19.13 11.29
CA LYS A 155 10.18 19.44 9.92
C LYS A 155 8.66 19.54 9.71
N SER A 156 7.84 19.18 10.71
CA SER A 156 6.37 19.41 10.68
C SER A 156 5.92 20.73 11.31
N ARG A 157 6.82 21.57 11.84
CA ARG A 157 6.48 22.91 12.38
C ARG A 157 6.42 24.03 11.34
N PHE A 158 6.68 23.74 10.06
CA PHE A 158 6.94 24.77 9.04
C PHE A 158 5.74 25.55 8.50
N ASN A 159 4.54 25.46 9.11
CA ASN A 159 3.37 26.23 8.69
C ASN A 159 2.75 27.09 9.80
N GLN A 160 3.50 27.43 10.86
CA GLN A 160 3.04 28.39 11.88
C GLN A 160 3.44 29.84 11.64
N VAL A 161 4.00 30.17 10.48
CA VAL A 161 4.18 31.57 10.07
C VAL A 161 3.71 31.73 8.63
N LEU A 162 2.47 32.19 8.49
CA LEU A 162 1.98 33.22 7.56
C LEU A 162 0.49 33.44 7.82
#